data_AF-A2QM54-F1
#
_entry.id   AF-A2QM54-F1
#
_cell.length_a   1.000
_cell.length_b   1.000
_cell.length_c   1.000
_cell.angle_alpha   90.00
_cell.angle_beta   90.00
_cell.angle_gamma   90.00
#
_symmetry.space_group_name_H-M   'P 1'
#
loop_
_entity.id
_entity.type
_entity.pdbx_description
1 polymer ?
#
loop_
_entity_poly.entity_id
_entity_poly.type
_entity_poly.pdbx_seq_one_letter_code
_entity_poly.pdbx_strand_id
1 'polypeptide(L)'
;MALHPERKLIWQRVIPTMAAEQEYLMHLLLALAGTHALCEADSPDTNLLNSKFDQTIPEAECFRDYHRILDHHQKGLEGFRHALSEATASTAEYIFCGSILIVAFSFASLRIRALGDKGIGFHNGDSAGEPWIDWLHLVRGLGALVGEHFIALRTSRLRTLMDYPQANEHWKDFLAITPTRVFPRLRHASPQFVRFSQGAAQQISLLRGFANTLTQDFGINMEETPSPDSYGSPNIQTIPDFLREQISTLDCLEQMYMRTLYVFHFSASERDSSASMDIQTDLEDAAVLSWPNFISNAFVLSLQQGQDAGIFGGFSYVILAHFYVILLLFEDLWYIRGSFPREIRNIHRLVETLGDGALRSLMEWPMAMQGE
;
A
#
# COMPACT_ATOMS: atom_id res chain seq x y z
N MET A 1 -0.11 -8.99 11.99
CA MET A 1 -0.95 -7.78 11.98
C MET A 1 -0.15 -6.50 12.23
N ALA A 2 0.89 -6.51 13.08
CA ALA A 2 1.87 -5.42 13.19
C ALA A 2 3.25 -6.02 13.46
N LEU A 3 4.32 -5.30 13.15
CA LEU A 3 5.70 -5.72 13.45
C LEU A 3 6.15 -5.16 14.80
N HIS A 4 5.79 -3.90 15.09
CA HIS A 4 6.13 -3.26 16.35
C HIS A 4 5.52 -4.01 17.56
N PRO A 5 6.32 -4.40 18.58
CA PRO A 5 5.84 -5.21 19.72
C PRO A 5 4.64 -4.61 20.46
N GLU A 6 4.63 -3.29 20.68
CA GLU A 6 3.52 -2.64 21.38
C GLU A 6 2.23 -2.64 20.54
N ARG A 7 2.33 -2.39 19.23
CA ARG A 7 1.17 -2.44 18.32
C ARG A 7 0.65 -3.88 18.20
N LYS A 8 1.54 -4.87 18.25
CA LYS A 8 1.16 -6.30 18.30
C LYS A 8 0.29 -6.62 19.52
N LEU A 9 0.54 -6.02 20.68
CA LEU A 9 -0.32 -6.21 21.86
C LEU A 9 -1.74 -5.67 21.66
N ILE A 10 -1.90 -4.56 20.93
CA ILE A 10 -3.23 -4.01 20.59
C ILE A 10 -4.01 -5.03 19.74
N TRP A 11 -3.37 -5.61 18.73
CA TRP A 11 -3.96 -6.66 17.90
C TRP A 11 -4.30 -7.94 18.67
N GLN A 12 -3.51 -8.30 19.68
CA GLN A 12 -3.72 -9.53 20.45
C GLN A 12 -4.78 -9.40 21.55
N ARG A 13 -5.00 -8.19 22.09
CA ARG A 13 -5.83 -8.01 23.30
C ARG A 13 -6.99 -7.05 23.07
N VAL A 14 -6.70 -5.85 22.57
CA VAL A 14 -7.69 -4.78 22.48
C VAL A 14 -8.69 -5.05 21.35
N ILE A 15 -8.22 -5.33 20.14
CA ILE A 15 -9.08 -5.54 18.97
C ILE A 15 -10.04 -6.73 19.16
N PRO A 16 -9.61 -7.90 19.66
CA PRO A 16 -10.54 -9.00 19.97
C PRO A 16 -11.60 -8.64 21.02
N THR A 17 -11.22 -7.84 22.02
CA THR A 17 -12.16 -7.37 23.06
C THR A 17 -13.21 -6.44 22.44
N MET A 18 -12.79 -5.48 21.61
CA MET A 18 -13.70 -4.58 20.89
C MET A 18 -14.62 -5.35 19.92
N ALA A 19 -14.09 -6.38 19.26
CA ALA A 19 -14.88 -7.25 18.39
C ALA A 19 -15.95 -8.03 19.17
N ALA A 20 -15.66 -8.46 20.40
CA ALA A 20 -16.66 -9.08 21.26
C ALA A 20 -17.75 -8.10 21.75
N GLU A 21 -17.44 -6.79 21.79
CA GLU A 21 -18.37 -5.72 22.17
C GLU A 21 -19.28 -5.28 21.00
N GLN A 22 -18.85 -5.43 19.74
CA GLN A 22 -19.55 -4.95 18.54
C GLN A 22 -19.64 -6.03 17.46
N GLU A 23 -20.85 -6.45 17.12
CA GLU A 23 -21.10 -7.54 16.16
C GLU A 23 -20.45 -7.31 14.78
N TYR A 24 -20.52 -6.09 14.25
CA TYR A 24 -19.93 -5.78 12.95
C TYR A 24 -18.39 -5.90 12.97
N LEU A 25 -17.74 -5.58 14.10
CA LEU A 25 -16.29 -5.77 14.26
C LEU A 25 -15.94 -7.25 14.36
N MET A 26 -16.76 -8.06 15.02
CA MET A 26 -16.59 -9.52 15.01
C MET A 26 -16.62 -10.08 13.59
N HIS A 27 -17.60 -9.66 12.78
CA HIS A 27 -17.69 -10.06 11.39
C HIS A 27 -16.47 -9.65 10.56
N LEU A 28 -15.99 -8.42 10.70
CA LEU A 28 -14.76 -7.97 10.02
C LEU A 28 -13.51 -8.75 10.48
N LEU A 29 -13.39 -9.01 11.78
CA LEU A 29 -12.27 -9.78 12.34
C LEU A 29 -12.28 -11.24 11.86
N LEU A 30 -13.44 -11.88 11.83
CA LEU A 30 -13.60 -13.25 11.33
C LEU A 30 -13.31 -13.35 9.83
N ALA A 31 -13.76 -12.38 9.03
CA ALA A 31 -13.43 -12.30 7.62
C ALA A 31 -11.90 -12.21 7.40
N LEU A 32 -11.22 -11.33 8.14
CA LEU A 32 -9.77 -11.17 8.05
C LEU A 32 -9.03 -12.43 8.53
N ALA A 33 -9.48 -13.06 9.61
CA ALA A 33 -8.90 -14.29 10.13
C ALA A 33 -9.06 -15.46 9.15
N GLY A 34 -10.23 -15.60 8.52
CA GLY A 34 -10.46 -16.61 7.48
C GLY A 34 -9.58 -16.36 6.24
N THR A 35 -9.45 -15.11 5.80
CA THR A 35 -8.52 -14.73 4.73
C THR A 35 -7.07 -15.09 5.07
N HIS A 36 -6.62 -14.84 6.30
CA HIS A 36 -5.30 -15.26 6.76
C HIS A 36 -5.13 -16.79 6.69
N ALA A 37 -6.12 -17.56 7.16
CA ALA A 37 -6.09 -19.01 7.11
C ALA A 37 -5.97 -19.56 5.68
N LEU A 38 -6.69 -18.97 4.72
CA LEU A 38 -6.55 -19.31 3.30
C LEU A 38 -5.13 -19.01 2.77
N CYS A 39 -4.59 -17.84 3.10
CA CYS A 39 -3.26 -17.43 2.69
C CYS A 39 -2.14 -18.33 3.26
N GLU A 40 -2.27 -18.80 4.49
CA GLU A 40 -1.30 -19.68 5.15
C GLU A 40 -1.38 -21.14 4.67
N ALA A 41 -2.58 -21.61 4.31
CA ALA A 41 -2.77 -22.93 3.71
C ALA A 41 -1.98 -23.09 2.39
N ASP A 42 -1.79 -22.00 1.65
CA ASP A 42 -1.04 -21.99 0.39
C ASP A 42 0.47 -21.70 0.56
N SER A 43 0.97 -21.53 1.79
CA SER A 43 2.40 -21.29 2.01
C SER A 43 3.22 -22.54 1.61
N PRO A 44 4.34 -22.39 0.89
CA PRO A 44 5.21 -23.50 0.49
C PRO A 44 5.71 -24.31 1.69
N ASP A 45 5.88 -23.69 2.85
CA ASP A 45 6.28 -24.37 4.10
C ASP A 45 5.18 -25.33 4.60
N THR A 46 3.91 -24.94 4.45
CA THR A 46 2.73 -25.76 4.79
C THR A 46 2.54 -26.88 3.76
N ASN A 47 2.76 -26.60 2.48
CA ASN A 47 2.69 -27.57 1.38
C ASN A 47 3.79 -28.64 1.46
N LEU A 48 5.00 -28.29 1.93
CA LEU A 48 6.08 -29.27 2.17
C LEU A 48 5.73 -30.25 3.31
N LEU A 49 5.09 -29.76 4.38
CA LEU A 49 4.62 -30.59 5.50
C LEU A 49 3.42 -31.44 5.11
N ASN A 50 2.50 -30.90 4.32
CA ASN A 50 1.32 -31.61 3.83
C ASN A 50 1.62 -32.56 2.66
N SER A 51 2.77 -32.46 1.98
CA SER A 51 3.16 -33.44 0.94
C SER A 51 3.31 -34.89 1.44
N LYS A 52 3.31 -35.11 2.77
CA LYS A 52 3.28 -36.45 3.39
C LYS A 52 1.87 -36.98 3.66
N PHE A 53 0.83 -36.16 3.54
CA PHE A 53 -0.57 -36.55 3.65
C PHE A 53 -1.31 -36.04 2.42
N ASP A 54 -1.66 -36.95 1.53
CA ASP A 54 -2.37 -36.76 0.26
C ASP A 54 -3.79 -36.18 0.47
N GLN A 55 -3.87 -34.95 0.97
CA GLN A 55 -5.10 -34.19 1.18
C GLN A 55 -5.02 -32.95 0.30
N THR A 56 -5.27 -33.15 -0.98
CA THR A 56 -5.80 -32.08 -1.82
C THR A 56 -7.14 -31.67 -1.20
N ILE A 57 -7.17 -30.49 -0.55
CA ILE A 57 -8.44 -29.90 -0.12
C ILE A 57 -9.30 -29.81 -1.38
N PRO A 58 -10.48 -30.46 -1.44
CA PRO A 58 -11.33 -30.39 -2.61
C PRO A 58 -11.63 -28.93 -2.93
N GLU A 59 -11.46 -28.51 -4.19
CA GLU A 59 -11.70 -27.12 -4.62
C GLU A 59 -13.04 -26.58 -4.09
N ALA A 60 -14.07 -27.44 -4.06
CA ALA A 60 -15.40 -27.14 -3.52
C ALA A 60 -15.43 -26.72 -2.04
N GLU A 61 -14.52 -27.22 -1.20
CA GLU A 61 -14.38 -26.79 0.20
C GLU A 61 -13.72 -25.42 0.30
N CYS A 62 -12.67 -25.17 -0.50
CA CYS A 62 -12.01 -23.86 -0.58
C CYS A 62 -12.97 -22.75 -1.05
N PHE A 63 -13.80 -23.03 -2.07
CA PHE A 63 -14.85 -22.10 -2.51
C PHE A 63 -15.89 -21.82 -1.42
N ARG A 64 -16.29 -22.84 -0.67
CA ARG A 64 -17.27 -22.69 0.43
C ARG A 64 -16.70 -21.83 1.54
N ASP A 65 -15.43 -22.01 1.90
CA ASP A 65 -14.78 -21.23 2.94
C ASP A 65 -14.53 -19.79 2.49
N TYR A 66 -14.17 -19.56 1.23
CA TYR A 66 -14.10 -18.21 0.67
C TYR A 66 -15.46 -17.50 0.66
N HIS A 67 -16.54 -18.21 0.31
CA HIS A 67 -17.89 -17.63 0.37
C HIS A 67 -18.29 -17.23 1.78
N ARG A 68 -17.95 -18.04 2.81
CA ARG A 68 -18.18 -17.68 4.22
C ARG A 68 -17.38 -16.46 4.66
N ILE A 69 -16.14 -16.34 4.19
CA ILE A 69 -15.30 -15.16 4.43
C ILE A 69 -15.96 -13.90 3.84
N LEU A 70 -16.45 -13.99 2.61
CA LEU A 70 -17.15 -12.87 1.96
C LEU A 70 -18.48 -12.51 2.64
N ASP A 71 -19.25 -13.50 3.10
CA ASP A 71 -20.48 -13.26 3.88
C ASP A 71 -20.19 -12.51 5.19
N HIS A 72 -19.16 -12.92 5.92
CA HIS A 72 -18.69 -12.18 7.10
C HIS A 72 -18.21 -10.77 6.75
N HIS A 73 -17.44 -10.61 5.67
CA HIS A 73 -16.98 -9.30 5.25
C HIS A 73 -18.16 -8.37 4.92
N GLN A 74 -19.15 -8.86 4.17
CA GLN A 74 -20.33 -8.10 3.78
C GLN A 74 -21.17 -7.67 5.00
N LYS A 75 -21.47 -8.59 5.93
CA LYS A 75 -22.17 -8.27 7.18
C LYS A 75 -21.40 -7.24 8.03
N GLY A 76 -20.09 -7.41 8.11
CA GLY A 76 -19.20 -6.46 8.78
C GLY A 76 -19.24 -5.07 8.14
N LEU A 77 -19.24 -4.99 6.81
CA LEU A 77 -19.35 -3.73 6.06
C LEU A 77 -20.72 -3.06 6.24
N GLU A 78 -21.81 -3.83 6.26
CA GLU A 78 -23.15 -3.29 6.50
C GLU A 78 -23.25 -2.64 7.88
N GLY A 79 -22.82 -3.34 8.93
CA GLY A 79 -22.78 -2.78 10.28
C GLY A 79 -21.79 -1.61 10.43
N PHE A 80 -20.63 -1.68 9.76
CA PHE A 80 -19.68 -0.57 9.74
C PHE A 80 -20.26 0.69 9.10
N ARG A 81 -20.98 0.58 7.97
CA ARG A 81 -21.63 1.73 7.32
C ARG A 81 -22.67 2.38 8.23
N HIS A 82 -23.43 1.58 8.98
CA HIS A 82 -24.34 2.11 10.00
C HIS A 82 -23.58 2.86 11.08
N ALA A 83 -22.54 2.25 11.67
CA ALA A 83 -21.72 2.88 12.71
C ALA A 83 -21.05 4.18 12.23
N LEU A 84 -20.64 4.23 10.95
CA LEU A 84 -20.06 5.41 10.33
C LEU A 84 -21.09 6.54 10.14
N SER A 85 -22.35 6.22 9.83
CA SER A 85 -23.41 7.22 9.68
C SER A 85 -23.76 7.94 10.99
N GLU A 86 -23.46 7.30 12.13
CA GLU A 86 -23.66 7.83 13.48
C GLU A 86 -22.31 8.18 14.16
N ALA A 87 -21.28 8.46 13.36
CA ALA A 87 -19.95 8.73 13.86
C ALA A 87 -19.92 9.94 14.80
N THR A 88 -19.34 9.73 15.98
CA THR A 88 -19.08 10.76 16.97
C THR A 88 -17.72 10.53 17.61
N ALA A 89 -17.21 11.52 18.36
CA ALA A 89 -15.95 11.36 19.08
C ALA A 89 -15.95 10.16 20.07
N SER A 90 -17.10 9.78 20.64
CA SER A 90 -17.19 8.64 21.57
C SER A 90 -17.23 7.29 20.87
N THR A 91 -17.66 7.21 19.60
CA THR A 91 -17.68 5.98 18.79
C THR A 91 -16.44 5.84 17.90
N ALA A 92 -15.60 6.88 17.82
CA ALA A 92 -14.44 6.96 16.96
C ALA A 92 -13.48 5.75 17.07
N GLU A 93 -13.24 5.20 18.26
CA GLU A 93 -12.34 4.04 18.40
C GLU A 93 -12.88 2.78 17.70
N TYR A 94 -14.19 2.54 17.74
CA TYR A 94 -14.81 1.39 17.07
C TYR A 94 -14.82 1.55 15.55
N ILE A 95 -15.05 2.78 15.07
CA ILE A 95 -15.00 3.09 13.64
C ILE A 95 -13.56 2.96 13.15
N PHE A 96 -12.57 3.47 13.90
CA PHE A 96 -11.16 3.30 13.56
C PHE A 96 -10.75 1.81 13.53
N CYS A 97 -11.20 1.01 14.51
CA CYS A 97 -11.01 -0.45 14.52
C CYS A 97 -11.60 -1.12 13.28
N GLY A 98 -12.82 -0.75 12.89
CA GLY A 98 -13.47 -1.26 11.67
C GLY A 98 -12.67 -0.91 10.42
N SER A 99 -12.24 0.34 10.30
CA SER A 99 -11.46 0.84 9.16
C SER A 99 -10.12 0.10 9.00
N ILE A 100 -9.37 -0.13 10.07
CA ILE A 100 -8.09 -0.88 9.97
C ILE A 100 -8.30 -2.34 9.58
N LEU A 101 -9.40 -2.97 10.02
CA LEU A 101 -9.75 -4.34 9.62
C LEU A 101 -10.13 -4.40 8.13
N ILE A 102 -10.91 -3.44 7.64
CA ILE A 102 -11.31 -3.33 6.23
C ILE A 102 -10.09 -3.10 5.33
N VAL A 103 -9.19 -2.19 5.72
CA VAL A 103 -7.94 -1.92 4.99
C VAL A 103 -7.05 -3.17 4.94
N ALA A 104 -6.87 -3.85 6.08
CA ALA A 104 -6.09 -5.09 6.11
C ALA A 104 -6.71 -6.20 5.25
N PHE A 105 -8.04 -6.33 5.27
CA PHE A 105 -8.77 -7.29 4.45
C PHE A 105 -8.61 -6.99 2.95
N SER A 106 -8.66 -5.71 2.58
CA SER A 106 -8.44 -5.24 1.21
C SER A 106 -7.06 -5.62 0.68
N PHE A 107 -5.99 -5.34 1.43
CA PHE A 107 -4.64 -5.76 1.06
C PHE A 107 -4.50 -7.28 0.98
N ALA A 108 -5.08 -8.03 1.92
CA ALA A 108 -5.01 -9.48 1.90
C ALA A 108 -5.81 -10.11 0.74
N SER A 109 -6.88 -9.45 0.30
CA SER A 109 -7.68 -9.89 -0.85
C SER A 109 -6.91 -9.77 -2.16
N LEU A 110 -6.02 -8.78 -2.30
CA LEU A 110 -5.08 -8.71 -3.42
C LEU A 110 -4.19 -9.96 -3.51
N ARG A 111 -3.71 -10.44 -2.35
CA ARG A 111 -2.94 -11.69 -2.29
C ARG A 111 -3.80 -12.87 -2.76
N ILE A 112 -5.04 -13.03 -2.26
CA ILE A 112 -5.94 -14.11 -2.71
C ILE A 112 -6.15 -14.06 -4.22
N ARG A 113 -6.41 -12.87 -4.79
CA ARG A 113 -6.50 -12.71 -6.24
C ARG A 113 -5.22 -13.21 -6.91
N ALA A 114 -4.04 -12.79 -6.44
CA ALA A 114 -2.76 -13.26 -6.96
C ALA A 114 -2.55 -14.78 -6.85
N LEU A 115 -3.13 -15.45 -5.86
CA LEU A 115 -3.12 -16.91 -5.73
C LEU A 115 -4.08 -17.61 -6.72
N GLY A 116 -5.22 -17.00 -7.04
CA GLY A 116 -6.20 -17.55 -7.98
C GLY A 116 -5.63 -17.81 -9.39
N ASP A 117 -4.70 -16.95 -9.85
CA ASP A 117 -4.01 -17.14 -11.15
C ASP A 117 -3.09 -18.37 -11.17
N LYS A 118 -2.72 -18.94 -10.01
CA LYS A 118 -1.89 -20.15 -9.89
C LYS A 118 -2.70 -21.45 -9.86
N GLY A 119 -4.02 -21.39 -10.08
CA GLY A 119 -4.87 -22.57 -10.25
C GLY A 119 -5.89 -22.83 -9.14
N ILE A 120 -6.02 -21.94 -8.14
CA ILE A 120 -7.18 -21.98 -7.25
C ILE A 120 -8.31 -21.28 -8.01
N GLY A 121 -9.36 -22.01 -8.39
CA GLY A 121 -10.41 -21.60 -9.33
C GLY A 121 -11.25 -20.35 -9.00
N PHE A 122 -10.75 -19.38 -8.23
CA PHE A 122 -11.32 -18.05 -8.02
C PHE A 122 -11.27 -17.16 -9.28
N HIS A 123 -11.58 -17.72 -10.45
CA HIS A 123 -11.83 -16.98 -11.68
C HIS A 123 -13.20 -16.30 -11.59
N ASN A 124 -13.29 -15.23 -10.82
CA ASN A 124 -14.24 -14.19 -11.20
C ASN A 124 -13.68 -13.52 -12.46
N GLY A 125 -14.51 -13.42 -13.50
CA GLY A 125 -14.19 -12.88 -14.81
C GLY A 125 -13.83 -11.39 -14.85
N ASP A 126 -13.24 -10.84 -13.78
CA ASP A 126 -12.77 -9.47 -13.70
C ASP A 126 -11.44 -9.34 -14.43
N SER A 127 -11.55 -8.93 -15.69
CA SER A 127 -10.56 -8.18 -16.47
C SER A 127 -9.12 -8.37 -15.99
N ALA A 128 -8.50 -9.48 -16.43
CA ALA A 128 -7.06 -9.65 -16.40
C ALA A 128 -6.42 -8.51 -17.24
N GLY A 129 -6.20 -7.35 -16.64
CA GLY A 129 -5.73 -6.18 -17.38
C GLY A 129 -5.55 -4.93 -16.52
N GLU A 130 -6.51 -4.61 -15.64
CA GLU A 130 -6.49 -3.33 -14.93
C GLU A 130 -5.99 -3.45 -13.48
N PRO A 131 -5.09 -2.56 -13.03
CA PRO A 131 -4.64 -2.51 -11.64
C PRO A 131 -5.79 -2.19 -10.68
N TRP A 132 -5.85 -2.88 -9.54
CA TRP A 132 -6.86 -2.62 -8.52
C TRP A 132 -6.42 -1.48 -7.60
N ILE A 133 -7.14 -0.35 -7.68
CA ILE A 133 -6.80 0.88 -6.97
C ILE A 133 -7.76 1.22 -5.81
N ASP A 134 -8.85 0.48 -5.61
CA ASP A 134 -9.87 0.81 -4.60
C ASP A 134 -9.31 0.87 -3.17
N TRP A 135 -8.28 0.08 -2.90
CA TRP A 135 -7.59 0.09 -1.62
C TRP A 135 -7.01 1.48 -1.28
N LEU A 136 -6.63 2.30 -2.28
CA LEU A 136 -6.17 3.67 -2.06
C LEU A 136 -7.27 4.52 -1.42
N HIS A 137 -8.51 4.38 -1.89
CA HIS A 137 -9.65 5.07 -1.32
C HIS A 137 -9.91 4.62 0.12
N LEU A 138 -9.75 3.32 0.42
CA LEU A 138 -9.89 2.80 1.78
C LEU A 138 -8.84 3.37 2.73
N VAL A 139 -7.56 3.41 2.32
CA VAL A 139 -6.49 3.98 3.15
C VAL A 139 -6.68 5.48 3.36
N ARG A 140 -7.08 6.22 2.32
CA ARG A 140 -7.41 7.65 2.42
C ARG A 140 -8.60 7.91 3.34
N GLY A 141 -9.64 7.07 3.27
CA GLY A 141 -10.79 7.14 4.17
C GLY A 141 -10.39 6.91 5.63
N LEU A 142 -9.51 5.94 5.88
CA LEU A 142 -8.90 5.73 7.20
C LEU A 142 -8.11 6.98 7.66
N GLY A 143 -7.31 7.59 6.78
CA GLY A 143 -6.57 8.82 7.08
C GLY A 143 -7.48 10.01 7.42
N ALA A 144 -8.57 10.20 6.67
CA ALA A 144 -9.57 11.24 6.93
C ALA A 144 -10.24 11.05 8.29
N LEU A 145 -10.63 9.81 8.62
CA LEU A 145 -11.20 9.46 9.93
C LEU A 145 -10.22 9.76 11.08
N VAL A 146 -8.94 9.41 10.90
CA VAL A 146 -7.89 9.70 11.88
C VAL A 146 -7.71 11.20 12.07
N GLY A 147 -7.73 11.99 11.00
CA GLY A 147 -7.64 13.45 11.06
C GLY A 147 -8.81 14.08 11.80
N GLU A 148 -10.04 13.65 11.51
CA GLU A 148 -11.26 14.18 12.11
C GLU A 148 -11.36 13.85 13.62
N HIS A 149 -11.00 12.64 14.01
CA HIS A 149 -11.14 12.17 15.40
C HIS A 149 -9.81 12.03 16.14
N PHE A 150 -8.77 12.74 15.69
CA PHE A 150 -7.40 12.57 16.20
C PHE A 150 -7.31 12.58 17.73
N ILE A 151 -7.89 13.59 18.37
CA ILE A 151 -7.83 13.74 19.84
C ILE A 151 -8.51 12.58 20.57
N ALA A 152 -9.68 12.15 20.09
CA ALA A 152 -10.41 11.02 20.67
C ALA A 152 -9.63 9.72 20.53
N LEU A 153 -9.01 9.48 19.37
CA LEU A 153 -8.21 8.28 19.13
C LEU A 153 -6.92 8.29 19.96
N ARG A 154 -6.28 9.46 20.18
CA ARG A 154 -5.08 9.59 21.01
C ARG A 154 -5.30 9.29 22.49
N THR A 155 -6.52 9.45 22.99
CA THR A 155 -6.89 9.11 24.38
C THR A 155 -7.53 7.72 24.49
N SER A 156 -7.79 7.04 23.37
CA SER A 156 -8.47 5.75 23.31
C SER A 156 -7.60 4.56 23.71
N ARG A 157 -8.21 3.37 23.69
CA ARG A 157 -7.52 2.08 23.82
C ARG A 157 -6.60 1.76 22.64
N LEU A 158 -6.80 2.42 21.48
CA LEU A 158 -6.08 2.18 20.23
C LEU A 158 -4.94 3.17 19.97
N ARG A 159 -4.67 4.10 20.89
CA ARG A 159 -3.69 5.19 20.73
C ARG A 159 -2.30 4.77 20.24
N THR A 160 -1.83 3.59 20.67
CA THR A 160 -0.51 3.03 20.29
C THR A 160 -0.41 2.74 18.79
N LEU A 161 -1.53 2.50 18.10
CA LEU A 161 -1.54 2.35 16.63
C LEU A 161 -1.32 3.69 15.89
N MET A 162 -1.37 4.82 16.60
CA MET A 162 -1.13 6.16 16.05
C MET A 162 0.26 6.70 16.36
N ASP A 163 1.01 6.05 17.25
CA ASP A 163 2.34 6.50 17.63
C ASP A 163 3.34 6.06 16.57
N TYR A 164 3.93 7.00 15.83
CA TYR A 164 4.97 6.75 14.81
C TYR A 164 6.24 7.54 15.16
N PRO A 165 7.11 7.00 16.03
CA PRO A 165 8.23 7.77 16.61
C PRO A 165 9.21 8.35 15.58
N GLN A 166 9.33 7.69 14.42
CA GLN A 166 10.25 8.07 13.35
C GLN A 166 9.56 8.81 12.20
N ALA A 167 8.26 9.10 12.30
CA ALA A 167 7.53 9.94 11.34
C ALA A 167 7.83 11.43 11.56
N ASN A 168 9.11 11.78 11.44
CA ASN A 168 9.65 13.12 11.62
C ASN A 168 10.35 13.59 10.33
N GLU A 169 10.86 14.83 10.33
CA GLU A 169 11.51 15.43 9.17
C GLU A 169 13.05 15.33 9.20
N HIS A 170 13.63 14.63 10.17
CA HIS A 170 15.09 14.53 10.34
C HIS A 170 15.81 13.88 9.15
N TRP A 171 15.09 13.10 8.35
CA TRP A 171 15.61 12.53 7.10
C TRP A 171 16.10 13.60 6.11
N LYS A 172 15.52 14.81 6.15
CA LYS A 172 15.94 15.94 5.29
C LYS A 172 17.33 16.43 5.65
N ASP A 173 17.60 16.56 6.94
CA ASP A 173 18.89 17.03 7.46
C ASP A 173 19.98 16.00 7.20
N PHE A 174 19.66 14.72 7.37
CA PHE A 174 20.61 13.62 7.19
C PHE A 174 21.19 13.56 5.76
N LEU A 175 20.35 13.77 4.75
CA LEU A 175 20.76 13.75 3.34
C LEU A 175 21.76 14.86 2.99
N ALA A 176 21.68 16.01 3.66
CA ALA A 176 22.60 17.12 3.44
C ALA A 176 24.01 16.84 4.00
N ILE A 177 24.12 15.98 5.02
CA ILE A 177 25.36 15.80 5.80
C ILE A 177 26.12 14.53 5.40
N THR A 178 25.42 13.51 4.88
CA THR A 178 26.02 12.20 4.56
C THR A 178 25.98 11.91 3.06
N PRO A 179 26.95 12.38 2.26
CA PRO A 179 26.99 12.13 0.81
C PRO A 179 27.31 10.66 0.47
N THR A 180 27.91 9.92 1.40
CA THR A 180 28.33 8.53 1.19
C THR A 180 27.23 7.56 1.63
N ARG A 181 26.62 6.86 0.67
CA ARG A 181 25.51 5.92 0.90
C ARG A 181 26.02 4.52 1.25
N VAL A 182 26.65 4.40 2.41
CA VAL A 182 26.92 3.09 3.00
C VAL A 182 25.79 2.78 3.98
N PHE A 183 25.16 1.61 3.82
CA PHE A 183 24.09 1.14 4.69
C PHE A 183 24.56 -0.13 5.43
N PRO A 184 25.28 0.00 6.57
CA PRO A 184 25.87 -1.15 7.26
C PRO A 184 24.84 -2.22 7.65
N ARG A 185 23.62 -1.78 7.97
CA ARG A 185 22.50 -2.63 8.40
C ARG A 185 21.99 -3.58 7.31
N LEU A 186 22.25 -3.26 6.04
CA LEU A 186 21.82 -4.10 4.92
C LEU A 186 22.67 -5.36 4.72
N ARG A 187 23.81 -5.48 5.41
CA ARG A 187 24.72 -6.64 5.25
C ARG A 187 24.04 -7.99 5.52
N HIS A 188 23.03 -8.00 6.39
CA HIS A 188 22.30 -9.20 6.79
C HIS A 188 20.79 -9.10 6.50
N ALA A 189 20.38 -8.09 5.72
CA ALA A 189 18.98 -7.85 5.37
C ALA A 189 18.59 -8.60 4.09
N SER A 190 17.29 -8.67 3.80
CA SER A 190 16.77 -9.20 2.53
C SER A 190 17.44 -8.51 1.32
N PRO A 191 17.73 -9.25 0.22
CA PRO A 191 18.21 -8.68 -1.03
C PRO A 191 17.33 -7.54 -1.56
N GLN A 192 16.05 -7.52 -1.22
CA GLN A 192 15.13 -6.49 -1.69
C GLN A 192 15.49 -5.10 -1.15
N PHE A 193 15.87 -4.99 0.12
CA PHE A 193 16.35 -3.71 0.69
C PHE A 193 17.64 -3.24 0.01
N VAL A 194 18.54 -4.17 -0.32
CA VAL A 194 19.78 -3.85 -1.05
C VAL A 194 19.47 -3.31 -2.44
N ARG A 195 18.62 -3.99 -3.21
CA ARG A 195 18.20 -3.54 -4.55
C ARG A 195 17.52 -2.18 -4.51
N PHE A 196 16.65 -1.96 -3.52
CA PHE A 196 16.01 -0.66 -3.30
C PHE A 196 17.05 0.43 -3.08
N SER A 197 17.99 0.20 -2.16
CA SER A 197 19.02 1.18 -1.80
C SER A 197 19.93 1.59 -2.97
N GLN A 198 20.17 0.66 -3.89
CA GLN A 198 21.00 0.87 -5.08
C GLN A 198 20.24 1.63 -6.18
N GLY A 199 18.94 1.37 -6.34
CA GLY A 199 18.14 1.91 -7.44
C GLY A 199 17.40 3.22 -7.13
N ALA A 200 16.96 3.43 -5.89
CA ALA A 200 15.95 4.44 -5.54
C ALA A 200 16.22 5.84 -6.12
N ALA A 201 17.43 6.40 -5.93
CA ALA A 201 17.71 7.75 -6.42
C ALA A 201 17.85 7.85 -7.94
N GLN A 202 18.39 6.81 -8.59
CA GLN A 202 18.44 6.76 -10.05
C GLN A 202 17.03 6.77 -10.62
N GLN A 203 16.12 5.99 -10.03
CA GLN A 203 14.74 5.91 -10.47
C GLN A 203 13.97 7.21 -10.29
N ILE A 204 14.15 7.92 -9.18
CA ILE A 204 13.59 9.27 -9.02
C ILE A 204 14.13 10.21 -10.10
N SER A 205 15.43 10.18 -10.38
CA SER A 205 16.04 11.01 -11.44
C SER A 205 15.44 10.71 -12.82
N LEU A 206 15.23 9.44 -13.16
CA LEU A 206 14.62 9.03 -14.44
C LEU A 206 13.16 9.50 -14.55
N LEU A 207 12.36 9.33 -13.49
CA LEU A 207 10.96 9.80 -13.46
C LEU A 207 10.87 11.33 -13.61
N ARG A 208 11.75 12.07 -12.93
CA ARG A 208 11.84 13.54 -13.05
C ARG A 208 12.28 13.97 -14.45
N GLY A 209 13.26 13.26 -15.01
CA GLY A 209 13.71 13.48 -16.38
C GLY A 209 12.56 13.36 -17.38
N PHE A 210 11.75 12.31 -17.24
CA PHE A 210 10.57 12.10 -18.08
C PHE A 210 9.50 13.18 -17.90
N ALA A 211 9.20 13.58 -16.65
CA ALA A 211 8.27 14.68 -16.38
C ALA A 211 8.74 16.02 -17.00
N ASN A 212 10.05 16.28 -16.99
CA ASN A 212 10.63 17.46 -17.64
C ASN A 212 10.50 17.39 -19.16
N THR A 213 10.70 16.22 -19.77
CA THR A 213 10.47 16.01 -21.20
C THR A 213 9.01 16.29 -21.57
N LEU A 214 8.05 15.76 -20.80
CA LEU A 214 6.62 16.08 -21.01
C LEU A 214 6.33 17.57 -20.88
N THR A 215 6.94 18.24 -19.90
CA THR A 215 6.77 19.70 -19.73
C THR A 215 7.22 20.46 -20.97
N GLN A 216 8.36 20.06 -21.54
CA GLN A 216 8.95 20.68 -22.73
C GLN A 216 8.15 20.38 -24.00
N ASP A 217 7.80 19.11 -24.24
CA ASP A 217 7.10 18.65 -25.45
C ASP A 217 5.72 19.30 -25.60
N PHE A 218 5.05 19.57 -24.47
CA PHE A 218 3.73 20.19 -24.45
C PHE A 218 3.77 21.70 -24.15
N GLY A 219 4.95 22.30 -24.06
CA GLY A 219 5.12 23.75 -23.86
C GLY A 219 4.45 24.28 -22.59
N ILE A 220 4.42 23.48 -21.52
CA ILE A 220 3.68 23.78 -20.30
C ILE A 220 4.51 24.72 -19.42
N ASN A 221 3.97 25.89 -19.11
CA ASN A 221 4.60 26.82 -18.18
C ASN A 221 4.14 26.53 -16.74
N MET A 222 5.01 25.92 -15.93
CA MET A 222 4.70 25.52 -14.55
C MET A 222 4.62 26.70 -13.56
N GLU A 223 5.10 27.88 -13.95
CA GLU A 223 5.15 29.08 -13.09
C GLU A 223 3.80 29.84 -13.03
N GLU A 224 2.86 29.57 -13.93
CA GLU A 224 1.53 30.16 -13.86
C GLU A 224 0.71 29.45 -12.77
N THR A 225 0.54 30.12 -11.63
CA THR A 225 -0.44 29.72 -10.61
C THR A 225 -1.84 29.83 -11.22
N PRO A 226 -2.70 28.81 -11.10
CA PRO A 226 -4.06 28.90 -11.62
C PRO A 226 -4.78 30.06 -10.95
N SER A 227 -5.35 30.94 -11.77
CA SER A 227 -6.19 32.05 -11.28
C SER A 227 -7.39 31.45 -10.51
N PRO A 228 -7.76 31.98 -9.33
CA PRO A 228 -8.84 31.44 -8.51
C PRO A 228 -10.22 31.43 -9.19
N ASP A 229 -10.37 32.07 -10.35
CA ASP A 229 -11.61 32.12 -11.13
C ASP A 229 -11.80 30.94 -12.11
N SER A 230 -10.83 30.03 -12.24
CA SER A 230 -10.87 28.88 -13.17
C SER A 230 -11.26 27.55 -12.52
N TYR A 231 -12.11 27.58 -11.48
CA TYR A 231 -12.83 26.37 -11.03
C TYR A 231 -13.92 26.01 -12.06
N GLY A 232 -13.47 25.60 -13.25
CA GLY A 232 -14.28 24.83 -14.18
C GLY A 232 -14.71 23.51 -13.53
N SER A 233 -15.81 22.97 -14.04
CA SER A 233 -16.43 21.70 -13.61
C SER A 233 -15.38 20.63 -13.23
N PRO A 234 -15.59 19.84 -12.16
CA PRO A 234 -14.62 18.86 -11.64
C PRO A 234 -14.20 17.74 -12.61
N ASN A 235 -14.69 17.74 -13.85
CA ASN A 235 -14.53 16.68 -14.85
C ASN A 235 -13.61 17.03 -16.02
N ILE A 236 -12.99 18.21 -16.09
CA ILE A 236 -12.04 18.55 -17.17
C ILE A 236 -10.74 19.08 -16.57
N GLN A 237 -9.82 18.19 -16.23
CA GLN A 237 -8.43 18.58 -15.95
C GLN A 237 -7.75 18.98 -17.26
N THR A 238 -7.10 20.14 -17.26
CA THR A 238 -6.25 20.52 -18.39
C THR A 238 -4.95 19.71 -18.36
N ILE A 239 -4.27 19.56 -19.50
CA ILE A 239 -2.97 18.86 -19.58
C ILE A 239 -1.94 19.46 -18.58
N PRO A 240 -1.80 20.80 -18.45
CA PRO A 240 -0.96 21.42 -17.43
C PRO A 240 -1.29 21.02 -15.99
N ASP A 241 -2.58 20.99 -15.64
CA ASP A 241 -3.02 20.62 -14.29
C ASP A 241 -2.69 19.16 -14.01
N PHE A 242 -2.93 18.29 -14.97
CA PHE A 242 -2.63 16.86 -14.87
C PHE A 242 -1.14 16.62 -14.59
N LEU A 243 -0.25 17.25 -15.36
CA LEU A 243 1.19 17.08 -15.17
C LEU A 243 1.67 17.68 -13.84
N ARG A 244 1.08 18.81 -13.40
CA ARG A 244 1.36 19.40 -12.08
C ARG A 244 1.03 18.43 -10.94
N GLU A 245 -0.10 17.74 -11.03
CA GLU A 245 -0.51 16.73 -10.05
C GLU A 245 0.44 15.52 -10.03
N GLN A 246 0.94 15.10 -11.20
CA GLN A 246 1.96 14.05 -11.29
C GLN A 246 3.29 14.49 -10.65
N ILE A 247 3.73 15.73 -10.89
CA ILE A 247 4.95 16.28 -10.28
C ILE A 247 4.82 16.36 -8.76
N SER A 248 3.69 16.85 -8.25
CA SER A 248 3.42 16.87 -6.80
C SER A 248 3.41 15.46 -6.20
N THR A 249 2.85 14.50 -6.93
CA THR A 249 2.85 13.10 -6.51
C THR A 249 4.26 12.48 -6.54
N LEU A 250 5.13 12.89 -7.48
CA LEU A 250 6.54 12.53 -7.49
C LEU A 250 7.30 13.11 -6.29
N ASP A 251 6.96 14.33 -5.84
CA ASP A 251 7.53 14.90 -4.60
C ASP A 251 7.19 14.03 -3.40
N CYS A 252 5.96 13.50 -3.34
CA CYS A 252 5.55 12.55 -2.31
C CYS A 252 6.33 11.23 -2.40
N LEU A 253 6.45 10.65 -3.61
CA LEU A 253 7.21 9.41 -3.83
C LEU A 253 8.67 9.56 -3.39
N GLU A 254 9.31 10.67 -3.78
CA GLU A 254 10.68 10.99 -3.41
C GLU A 254 10.84 11.10 -1.89
N GLN A 255 9.92 11.78 -1.20
CA GLN A 255 9.92 11.83 0.27
C GLN A 255 9.86 10.43 0.90
N MET A 256 9.01 9.55 0.38
CA MET A 256 8.91 8.18 0.93
C MET A 256 10.16 7.34 0.64
N TYR A 257 10.77 7.52 -0.53
CA TYR A 257 12.05 6.89 -0.87
C TYR A 257 13.16 7.36 0.07
N MET A 258 13.24 8.66 0.31
CA MET A 258 14.25 9.23 1.21
C MET A 258 14.04 8.81 2.66
N ARG A 259 12.80 8.77 3.16
CA ARG A 259 12.48 8.21 4.48
C ARG A 259 12.89 6.74 4.59
N THR A 260 12.65 5.95 3.55
CA THR A 260 13.07 4.53 3.49
C THR A 260 14.60 4.39 3.55
N LEU A 261 15.33 5.17 2.75
CA LEU A 261 16.80 5.16 2.77
C LEU A 261 17.36 5.64 4.11
N TYR A 262 16.72 6.62 4.75
CA TYR A 262 17.09 7.11 6.07
C TYR A 262 17.01 5.99 7.13
N VAL A 263 15.97 5.16 7.11
CA VAL A 263 15.85 3.99 8.01
C VAL A 263 17.00 3.00 7.83
N PHE A 264 17.51 2.82 6.61
CA PHE A 264 18.65 1.92 6.35
C PHE A 264 19.97 2.42 6.97
N HIS A 265 20.05 3.70 7.34
CA HIS A 265 21.21 4.28 8.03
C HIS A 265 21.19 4.09 9.55
N PHE A 266 20.05 3.67 10.12
CA PHE A 266 19.98 3.47 11.56
C PHE A 266 20.96 2.39 12.00
N SER A 267 21.49 2.52 13.22
CA SER A 267 22.15 1.42 13.89
C SER A 267 21.18 0.25 14.04
N ALA A 268 21.69 -0.99 14.02
CA ALA A 268 20.88 -2.14 14.36
C ALA A 268 20.24 -1.92 15.73
N SER A 269 18.95 -2.26 15.87
CA SER A 269 18.30 -2.12 17.17
C SER A 269 18.75 -3.24 18.10
N GLU A 270 18.54 -3.05 19.40
CA GLU A 270 18.74 -4.10 20.41
C GLU A 270 17.58 -5.11 20.45
N ARG A 271 16.63 -5.06 19.48
CA ARG A 271 15.50 -6.00 19.42
C ARG A 271 16.01 -7.39 19.06
N ASP A 272 15.52 -8.40 19.79
CA ASP A 272 15.77 -9.82 19.49
C ASP A 272 14.93 -10.26 18.27
N SER A 273 15.33 -9.80 17.08
CA SER A 273 14.64 -10.04 15.80
C SER A 273 15.61 -10.09 14.62
N SER A 274 15.16 -10.62 13.48
CA SER A 274 15.97 -10.64 12.26
C SER A 274 16.23 -9.21 11.75
N ALA A 275 17.34 -9.00 11.04
CA ALA A 275 17.67 -7.68 10.48
C ALA A 275 16.56 -7.14 9.56
N SER A 276 15.90 -8.01 8.78
CA SER A 276 14.77 -7.63 7.92
C SER A 276 13.54 -7.17 8.71
N MET A 277 13.17 -7.89 9.77
CA MET A 277 12.02 -7.54 10.61
C MET A 277 12.28 -6.25 11.40
N ASP A 278 13.52 -6.08 11.85
CA ASP A 278 13.98 -4.89 12.55
C ASP A 278 13.89 -3.65 11.66
N ILE A 279 14.37 -3.74 10.41
CA ILE A 279 14.26 -2.67 9.41
C ILE A 279 12.79 -2.35 9.12
N GLN A 280 11.94 -3.36 8.89
CA GLN A 280 10.53 -3.11 8.59
C GLN A 280 9.77 -2.50 9.77
N THR A 281 10.15 -2.83 11.01
CA THR A 281 9.60 -2.17 12.20
C THR A 281 9.92 -0.68 12.19
N ASP A 282 11.14 -0.30 11.83
CA ASP A 282 11.51 1.11 11.71
C ASP A 282 10.87 1.80 10.49
N LEU A 283 10.63 1.08 9.39
CA LEU A 283 9.84 1.59 8.26
C LEU A 283 8.38 1.86 8.68
N GLU A 284 7.81 0.98 9.51
CA GLU A 284 6.51 1.18 10.14
C GLU A 284 6.53 2.45 10.99
N ASP A 285 7.53 2.62 11.86
CA ASP A 285 7.69 3.79 12.74
C ASP A 285 7.97 5.10 11.99
N ALA A 286 8.57 5.02 10.80
CA ALA A 286 8.77 6.14 9.89
C ALA A 286 7.53 6.48 9.06
N ALA A 287 6.42 5.77 9.28
CA ALA A 287 5.15 5.91 8.58
C ALA A 287 5.31 5.86 7.06
N VAL A 288 6.21 5.00 6.54
CA VAL A 288 6.49 4.89 5.10
C VAL A 288 5.25 4.49 4.29
N LEU A 289 4.30 3.78 4.92
CA LEU A 289 3.03 3.38 4.29
C LEU A 289 1.91 4.43 4.35
N SER A 290 2.18 5.62 4.90
CA SER A 290 1.18 6.70 5.03
C SER A 290 0.96 7.52 3.76
N TRP A 291 1.76 7.26 2.71
CA TRP A 291 1.76 8.01 1.45
C TRP A 291 0.43 8.17 0.74
N PRO A 292 -0.56 7.24 0.82
CA PRO A 292 -1.83 7.45 0.15
C PRO A 292 -2.58 8.67 0.66
N ASN A 293 -2.27 9.15 1.88
CA ASN A 293 -2.86 10.36 2.46
C ASN A 293 -2.27 11.66 1.89
N PHE A 294 -1.10 11.60 1.23
CA PHE A 294 -0.38 12.78 0.75
C PHE A 294 -0.55 13.04 -0.75
N ILE A 295 -1.08 12.08 -1.51
CA ILE A 295 -1.39 12.28 -2.94
C ILE A 295 -2.73 13.02 -3.10
N SER A 296 -2.95 13.70 -4.23
CA SER A 296 -4.19 14.44 -4.45
C SER A 296 -5.33 13.53 -4.93
N ASN A 297 -6.59 13.97 -4.76
CA ASN A 297 -7.73 13.30 -5.39
C ASN A 297 -7.63 13.36 -6.92
N ALA A 298 -7.08 14.46 -7.45
CA ALA A 298 -6.88 14.66 -8.88
C ALA A 298 -5.96 13.58 -9.49
N PHE A 299 -4.85 13.27 -8.81
CA PHE A 299 -3.98 12.17 -9.22
C PHE A 299 -4.70 10.81 -9.12
N VAL A 300 -5.48 10.55 -8.06
CA VAL A 300 -6.20 9.28 -7.94
C VAL A 300 -7.22 9.09 -9.08
N LEU A 301 -7.95 10.15 -9.44
CA LEU A 301 -8.86 10.12 -10.59
C LEU A 301 -8.13 9.87 -11.91
N SER A 302 -6.87 10.31 -12.04
CA SER A 302 -6.05 10.03 -13.22
C SER A 302 -5.78 8.54 -13.45
N LEU A 303 -5.84 7.73 -12.39
CA LEU A 303 -5.62 6.28 -12.44
C LEU A 303 -6.87 5.48 -12.86
N GLN A 304 -7.99 6.16 -13.14
CA GLN A 304 -9.25 5.52 -13.56
C GLN A 304 -9.40 5.46 -15.09
N GLN A 305 -8.39 5.89 -15.86
CA GLN A 305 -8.43 5.93 -17.32
C GLN A 305 -8.27 4.55 -17.99
N GLY A 306 -7.76 3.55 -17.27
CA GLY A 306 -7.66 2.18 -17.77
C GLY A 306 -6.87 2.09 -19.07
N GLN A 307 -7.41 1.34 -20.04
CA GLN A 307 -6.81 1.17 -21.37
C GLN A 307 -6.82 2.42 -22.26
N ASP A 308 -7.66 3.41 -21.95
CA ASP A 308 -7.73 4.68 -22.67
C ASP A 308 -6.69 5.70 -22.16
N ALA A 309 -5.82 5.28 -21.25
CA ALA A 309 -4.75 6.11 -20.71
C ALA A 309 -3.76 6.53 -21.81
N GLY A 310 -3.74 7.82 -22.16
CA GLY A 310 -2.67 8.38 -22.98
C GLY A 310 -1.31 8.38 -22.23
N ILE A 311 -0.29 8.99 -22.83
CA ILE A 311 1.06 9.09 -22.22
C ILE A 311 1.04 9.61 -20.76
N PHE A 312 0.13 10.55 -20.48
CA PHE A 312 -0.10 11.11 -19.15
C PHE A 312 -0.68 10.07 -18.18
N GLY A 313 -1.77 9.38 -18.53
CA GLY A 313 -2.33 8.32 -17.70
C GLY A 313 -1.34 7.17 -17.49
N GLY A 314 -0.62 6.77 -18.55
CA GLY A 314 0.47 5.79 -18.48
C GLY A 314 1.54 6.19 -17.47
N PHE A 315 1.94 7.47 -17.45
CA PHE A 315 2.90 7.97 -16.48
C PHE A 315 2.37 7.94 -15.03
N SER A 316 1.08 8.23 -14.81
CA SER A 316 0.46 8.08 -13.48
C SER A 316 0.53 6.63 -12.98
N TYR A 317 0.28 5.66 -13.85
CA TYR A 317 0.44 4.25 -13.51
C TYR A 317 1.89 3.87 -13.22
N VAL A 318 2.85 4.39 -13.99
CA VAL A 318 4.28 4.20 -13.69
C VAL A 318 4.60 4.72 -12.28
N ILE A 319 4.20 5.95 -11.94
CA ILE A 319 4.41 6.52 -10.60
C ILE A 319 3.79 5.61 -9.52
N LEU A 320 2.58 5.10 -9.75
CA LEU A 320 1.91 4.17 -8.85
C LEU A 320 2.71 2.87 -8.65
N ALA A 321 3.28 2.30 -9.71
CA ALA A 321 4.13 1.11 -9.62
C ALA A 321 5.37 1.35 -8.74
N HIS A 322 5.95 2.55 -8.77
CA HIS A 322 7.05 2.91 -7.88
C HIS A 322 6.60 3.01 -6.41
N PHE A 323 5.40 3.50 -6.12
CA PHE A 323 4.83 3.37 -4.77
C PHE A 323 4.63 1.90 -4.36
N TYR A 324 4.27 1.02 -5.30
CA TYR A 324 4.14 -0.41 -5.01
C TYR A 324 5.47 -1.06 -4.66
N VAL A 325 6.59 -0.58 -5.19
CA VAL A 325 7.91 -1.05 -4.77
C VAL A 325 8.16 -0.82 -3.28
N ILE A 326 7.66 0.28 -2.71
CA ILE A 326 7.75 0.53 -1.26
C ILE A 326 6.96 -0.54 -0.49
N LEU A 327 5.78 -0.90 -0.97
CA LEU A 327 4.94 -1.94 -0.36
C LEU A 327 5.59 -3.32 -0.41
N LEU A 328 6.41 -3.60 -1.44
CA LEU A 328 7.16 -4.85 -1.52
C LEU A 328 8.15 -5.03 -0.36
N LEU A 329 8.69 -3.94 0.20
CA LEU A 329 9.66 -3.98 1.31
C LEU A 329 9.11 -4.57 2.62
N PHE A 330 7.79 -4.72 2.73
CA PHE A 330 7.11 -5.25 3.91
C PHE A 330 6.89 -6.76 3.80
N GLU A 331 7.99 -7.51 3.71
CA GLU A 331 8.01 -8.97 3.54
C GLU A 331 7.40 -9.74 4.73
N ASP A 332 7.46 -9.18 5.95
CA ASP A 332 6.99 -9.84 7.19
C ASP A 332 5.54 -9.46 7.57
N LEU A 333 4.92 -8.49 6.88
CA LEU A 333 3.51 -8.15 7.07
C LEU A 333 2.62 -9.04 6.20
N TRP A 334 2.08 -10.11 6.78
CA TRP A 334 1.36 -11.17 6.05
C TRP A 334 0.26 -10.69 5.06
N TYR A 335 -0.45 -9.60 5.39
CA TYR A 335 -1.56 -9.09 4.58
C TYR A 335 -1.11 -8.17 3.44
N ILE A 336 0.15 -7.72 3.45
CA ILE A 336 0.79 -6.95 2.36
C ILE A 336 1.69 -7.87 1.52
N ARG A 337 2.39 -8.80 2.18
CA ARG A 337 3.31 -9.75 1.56
C ARG A 337 2.64 -10.46 0.38
N GLY A 338 3.24 -10.35 -0.80
CA GLY A 338 2.79 -11.05 -2.00
C GLY A 338 1.59 -10.42 -2.72
N SER A 339 1.01 -9.33 -2.20
CA SER A 339 -0.15 -8.67 -2.82
C SER A 339 0.21 -7.84 -4.07
N PHE A 340 1.33 -7.14 -4.04
CA PHE A 340 1.68 -6.12 -5.05
C PHE A 340 2.47 -6.60 -6.30
N PRO A 341 3.18 -7.74 -6.33
CA PRO A 341 3.82 -8.20 -7.55
C PRO A 341 2.85 -8.33 -8.74
N ARG A 342 1.62 -8.83 -8.50
CA ARG A 342 0.59 -8.92 -9.54
C ARG A 342 0.19 -7.54 -10.05
N GLU A 343 -0.02 -6.59 -9.15
CA GLU A 343 -0.46 -5.25 -9.53
C GLU A 343 0.61 -4.50 -10.33
N ILE A 344 1.90 -4.67 -10.00
CA ILE A 344 2.99 -4.12 -10.81
C ILE A 344 3.00 -4.76 -12.22
N ARG A 345 2.74 -6.07 -12.34
CA ARG A 345 2.61 -6.73 -13.66
C ARG A 345 1.40 -6.24 -14.46
N ASN A 346 0.28 -5.98 -13.80
CA ASN A 346 -0.90 -5.40 -14.46
C ASN A 346 -0.59 -4.02 -15.01
N ILE A 347 0.07 -3.16 -14.21
CA ILE A 347 0.54 -1.85 -14.66
C ILE A 347 1.51 -2.00 -15.84
N HIS A 348 2.49 -2.91 -15.76
CA HIS A 348 3.44 -3.13 -16.85
C HIS A 348 2.73 -3.52 -18.15
N ARG A 349 1.78 -4.45 -18.10
CA ARG A 349 0.98 -4.85 -19.27
C ARG A 349 0.21 -3.67 -19.85
N LEU A 350 -0.42 -2.86 -19.00
CA LEU A 350 -1.13 -1.65 -19.43
C LEU A 350 -0.18 -0.70 -20.15
N VAL A 351 0.99 -0.40 -19.56
CA VAL A 351 2.02 0.44 -20.17
C VAL A 351 2.53 -0.13 -21.49
N GLU A 352 2.69 -1.46 -21.60
CA GLU A 352 3.09 -2.11 -22.85
C GLU A 352 2.07 -1.86 -23.98
N THR A 353 0.76 -1.89 -23.66
CA THR A 353 -0.29 -1.63 -24.66
C THR A 353 -0.28 -0.20 -25.21
N LEU A 354 0.25 0.76 -24.45
CA LEU A 354 0.38 2.15 -24.90
C LEU A 354 1.47 2.34 -25.96
N GLY A 355 2.41 1.40 -26.07
CA GLY A 355 3.46 1.42 -27.09
C GLY A 355 4.56 2.49 -26.89
N ASP A 356 4.54 3.23 -25.77
CA ASP A 356 5.56 4.24 -25.46
C ASP A 356 6.83 3.59 -24.89
N GLY A 357 7.96 3.79 -25.56
CA GLY A 357 9.23 3.19 -25.18
C GLY A 357 9.80 3.74 -23.88
N ALA A 358 9.60 5.02 -23.58
CA ALA A 358 10.13 5.66 -22.38
C ALA A 358 9.36 5.21 -21.13
N LEU A 359 8.03 5.15 -21.20
CA LEU A 359 7.21 4.59 -20.12
C LEU A 359 7.58 3.13 -19.84
N ARG A 360 7.85 2.33 -20.89
CA ARG A 360 8.31 0.95 -20.73
C ARG A 360 9.65 0.87 -20.00
N SER A 361 10.64 1.70 -20.38
CA SER A 361 11.93 1.75 -19.68
C SER A 361 11.78 2.10 -18.20
N LEU A 362 10.86 3.00 -17.85
CA LEU A 362 10.60 3.37 -16.46
C LEU A 362 10.02 2.21 -15.63
N MET A 363 9.33 1.25 -16.26
CA MET A 363 8.76 0.08 -15.58
C MET A 363 9.76 -1.06 -15.35
N GLU A 364 10.93 -1.05 -15.98
CA GLU A 364 11.92 -2.13 -15.87
C GLU A 364 12.34 -2.37 -14.41
N TRP A 365 12.56 -1.29 -13.64
CA TRP A 365 12.99 -1.41 -12.25
C TRP A 365 11.87 -1.88 -11.31
N PRO A 366 10.64 -1.33 -11.33
CA PRO A 366 9.51 -1.92 -10.60
C PRO A 366 9.30 -3.41 -10.89
N MET A 367 9.46 -3.85 -12.15
CA MET A 367 9.38 -5.26 -12.53
C MET A 367 10.51 -6.10 -11.92
N ALA A 368 11.75 -5.61 -11.96
CA ALA A 368 12.90 -6.28 -11.36
C ALA A 368 12.84 -6.37 -9.82
N MET A 369 12.08 -5.48 -9.17
CA MET A 369 11.91 -5.46 -7.71
C MET A 369 11.02 -6.57 -7.17
N GLN A 370 10.23 -7.24 -8.01
CA GLN A 370 9.28 -8.29 -7.58
C GLN A 370 9.94 -9.54 -6.99
N GLY A 371 11.26 -9.73 -7.21
CA GLY A 371 11.96 -10.97 -6.86
C GLY A 371 11.58 -12.14 -7.76
N GLU A 372 12.48 -13.11 -7.90
CA GLU A 372 12.20 -14.39 -8.58
C GLU A 372 11.36 -15.32 -7.68
#